data_AF-A0A4R4R079-F1
#
_entry.id   AF-A0A4R4R079-F1
#
_cell.length_a   1.000
_cell.length_b   1.000
_cell.length_c   1.000
_cell.angle_alpha   90.00
_cell.angle_beta   90.00
_cell.angle_gamma   90.00
#
_symmetry.space_group_name_H-M   'P 1'
#
loop_
_entity.id
_entity.type
_entity.pdbx_description
1 polymer ?
#
loop_
_entity_poly.entity_id
_entity_poly.type
_entity_poly.pdbx_seq_one_letter_code
_entity_poly.pdbx_strand_id
1 'polypeptide(L)'
;MARFKVTAPQVVTTKVAGVTLVDGTATVDDSTPENRRALAYFRRKGYRVDTVEEAQPDPAVTAEPEPVEPPARSASKADWVTHAAEHGGMTREDAEKLTRDQLAEKYLGPKED
;
A
#
# COMPACT_ATOMS: atom_id res chain seq x y z
N MET A 1 8.47 26.60 -1.75
CA MET A 1 8.85 25.74 -0.62
C MET A 1 8.29 24.38 -0.94
N ALA A 2 9.16 23.40 -1.20
CA ALA A 2 8.74 22.04 -1.48
C ALA A 2 8.50 21.33 -0.13
N ARG A 3 7.40 20.57 -0.04
CA ARG A 3 7.12 19.71 1.10
C ARG A 3 7.68 18.32 0.82
N PHE A 4 8.19 17.69 1.85
CA PHE A 4 8.78 16.35 1.77
C PHE A 4 8.15 15.46 2.83
N LYS A 5 7.79 14.24 2.45
CA LYS A 5 7.34 13.20 3.36
C LYS A 5 8.54 12.34 3.73
N VAL A 6 8.89 12.35 5.02
CA VAL A 6 9.93 11.53 5.61
C VAL A 6 9.28 10.30 6.23
N THR A 7 9.76 9.12 5.88
CA THR A 7 9.32 7.84 6.46
C THR A 7 10.51 7.12 7.10
N ALA A 8 10.36 6.79 8.37
CA ALA A 8 11.29 6.02 9.17
C ALA A 8 11.25 4.54 8.78
N PRO A 9 12.38 3.82 8.95
CA PRO A 9 12.42 2.38 8.67
C PRO A 9 11.61 1.54 9.67
N GLN A 10 11.21 2.12 10.80
CA GLN A 10 10.38 1.48 11.84
C GLN A 10 9.26 2.43 12.23
N VAL A 11 8.08 1.89 12.52
CA VAL A 11 6.92 2.64 13.01
C VAL A 11 7.20 3.06 14.45
N VAL A 12 7.71 4.27 14.61
CA VAL A 12 8.07 4.86 15.90
C VAL A 12 7.64 6.31 15.97
N THR A 13 7.11 6.71 17.12
CA THR A 13 6.79 8.11 17.40
C THR A 13 7.93 8.70 18.20
N THR A 14 8.81 9.45 17.53
CA THR A 14 10.01 10.03 18.16
C THR A 14 10.45 11.30 17.45
N LYS A 15 11.29 12.09 18.13
CA LYS A 15 11.88 13.31 17.57
C LYS A 15 13.27 13.02 17.03
N VAL A 16 13.48 13.19 15.73
CA VAL A 16 14.75 12.93 15.04
C VAL A 16 15.18 14.18 14.27
N ALA A 17 16.41 14.62 14.49
CA ALA A 17 16.99 15.81 13.81
C ALA A 17 16.10 17.08 13.89
N GLY A 18 15.34 17.23 14.97
CA GLY A 18 14.43 18.36 15.17
C GLY A 18 12.99 18.13 14.66
N VAL A 19 12.76 17.08 13.87
CA VAL A 19 11.47 16.73 13.28
C VAL A 19 10.79 15.66 14.12
N THR A 20 9.52 15.88 14.45
CA THR A 20 8.70 14.87 15.14
C THR A 20 8.13 13.90 14.12
N LEU A 21 8.54 12.64 14.20
CA LEU A 21 7.93 11.55 13.48
C LEU A 21 6.77 11.01 14.32
N VAL A 22 5.62 10.85 13.69
CA VAL A 22 4.42 10.23 14.25
C VAL A 22 4.12 9.01 13.41
N ASP A 23 4.00 7.86 14.06
CA ASP A 23 3.81 6.57 13.36
C ASP A 23 4.94 6.30 12.33
N GLY A 24 6.16 6.72 12.65
CA GLY A 24 7.29 6.63 11.73
C GLY A 24 7.25 7.61 10.55
N THR A 25 6.30 8.55 10.47
CA THR A 25 6.21 9.49 9.35
C THR A 25 6.26 10.95 9.80
N ALA A 26 6.80 11.83 8.96
CA ALA A 26 6.80 13.26 9.20
C ALA A 26 6.73 14.04 7.88
N THR A 27 6.07 15.19 7.90
CA THR A 27 6.07 16.12 6.77
C THR A 27 6.96 17.30 7.11
N VAL A 28 7.91 17.60 6.23
CA VAL A 28 8.93 18.62 6.42
C VAL A 28 9.08 19.45 5.15
N ASP A 29 8.97 20.77 5.25
CA ASP A 29 9.18 21.70 4.15
C ASP A 29 10.64 22.20 4.09
N ASP A 30 11.16 22.58 2.92
CA ASP A 30 12.54 23.11 2.80
C ASP A 30 12.71 24.59 3.18
N SER A 31 11.66 25.20 3.72
CA SER A 31 11.58 26.65 3.99
C SER A 31 12.68 27.14 4.92
N THR A 32 13.07 26.31 5.89
CA THR A 32 14.09 26.65 6.88
C THR A 32 15.41 25.89 6.62
N PRO A 33 16.57 26.50 6.96
CA PRO A 33 17.85 25.81 6.87
C PRO A 33 17.94 24.59 7.81
N GLU A 34 17.22 24.59 8.93
CA GLU A 34 17.11 23.45 9.84
C GLU A 34 16.39 22.27 9.17
N ASN A 35 15.25 22.53 8.53
CA ASN A 35 14.52 21.49 7.82
C ASN A 35 15.32 20.90 6.65
N ARG A 36 16.04 21.73 5.89
CA ARG A 36 16.96 21.26 4.83
C ARG A 36 18.05 20.34 5.38
N ARG A 37 18.60 20.65 6.56
CA ARG A 37 19.58 19.79 7.24
C ARG A 37 18.94 18.49 7.73
N ALA A 38 17.71 18.54 8.25
CA ALA A 38 16.97 17.36 8.65
C ALA A 38 16.72 16.41 7.46
N LEU A 39 16.26 16.92 6.31
CA LEU A 39 16.09 16.14 5.07
C LEU A 39 17.38 15.45 4.62
N ALA A 40 18.51 16.18 4.66
CA ALA A 40 19.82 15.60 4.33
C ALA A 40 20.24 14.52 5.34
N TYR A 41 19.97 14.70 6.63
CA TYR A 41 20.20 13.70 7.67
C TYR A 41 19.40 12.42 7.41
N PHE A 42 18.11 12.56 7.13
CA PHE A 42 17.20 11.46 6.84
C PHE A 42 17.68 10.62 5.65
N ARG A 43 18.02 11.26 4.54
CA ARG A 43 18.59 10.58 3.35
C ARG A 43 19.86 9.80 3.66
N ARG A 44 20.75 10.35 4.50
CA ARG A 44 22.00 9.67 4.91
C ARG A 44 21.78 8.50 5.87
N LYS A 45 20.72 8.56 6.68
CA LYS A 45 20.39 7.53 7.68
C LYS A 45 19.46 6.45 7.16
N GLY A 46 19.13 6.46 5.87
CA GLY A 46 18.29 5.45 5.24
C GLY A 46 16.80 5.66 5.44
N TYR A 47 16.38 6.85 5.88
CA TYR A 47 14.97 7.23 5.89
C TYR A 47 14.53 7.51 4.45
N ARG A 48 13.31 7.12 4.09
CA ARG A 48 12.72 7.47 2.79
C ARG A 48 12.28 8.92 2.84
N VAL A 49 12.68 9.71 1.84
CA VAL A 49 12.30 11.12 1.72
C VAL A 49 11.71 11.32 0.33
N ASP A 50 10.41 11.48 0.27
CA ASP A 50 9.65 11.73 -0.95
C ASP A 50 9.28 13.20 -1.07
N THR A 51 9.42 13.77 -2.26
CA THR A 51 9.00 15.16 -2.52
C THR A 51 7.50 15.16 -2.81
N VAL A 52 6.73 15.83 -1.95
CA VAL A 52 5.29 16.04 -2.11
C VAL A 52 5.12 17.43 -2.71
N GLU A 53 5.25 17.52 -4.03
CA GLU A 53 4.84 18.72 -4.76
C GLU A 53 3.30 18.72 -4.86
N GLU A 54 2.66 19.86 -4.58
CA GLU A 54 1.20 20.00 -4.56
C GLU A 54 0.58 19.75 -5.96
N ALA A 55 0.39 18.48 -6.30
CA ALA A 55 -0.53 18.01 -7.32
C ALA A 55 -0.98 16.58 -6.99
N GLN A 56 -2.18 16.50 -6.41
CA GLN A 56 -3.05 15.32 -6.25
C GLN A 56 -2.72 14.29 -5.15
N PRO A 57 -3.76 13.68 -4.54
CA PRO A 57 -3.64 12.84 -3.35
C PRO A 57 -2.92 11.51 -3.65
N ASP A 58 -1.92 11.21 -2.81
CA ASP A 58 -1.22 9.93 -2.59
C ASP A 58 -2.17 8.73 -2.32
N PRO A 59 -1.71 7.44 -2.36
CA PRO A 59 -0.32 7.00 -2.17
C PRO A 59 0.19 5.87 -3.09
N ALA A 60 1.48 5.91 -3.41
CA ALA A 60 2.25 4.70 -3.69
C ALA A 60 3.08 4.34 -2.46
N VAL A 61 3.09 3.05 -2.11
CA VAL A 61 3.93 2.38 -1.11
C VAL A 61 3.43 2.44 0.35
N THR A 62 2.34 1.72 0.61
CA THR A 62 2.36 0.41 1.30
C THR A 62 0.93 -0.12 1.19
N ALA A 63 0.60 -0.74 0.06
CA ALA A 63 -0.53 -1.64 0.06
C ALA A 63 -0.08 -2.86 0.89
N GLU A 64 -0.34 -2.81 2.19
CA GLU A 64 -1.07 -3.92 2.80
C GLU A 64 -2.14 -4.31 1.76
N PRO A 65 -2.18 -5.55 1.24
CA PRO A 65 -3.06 -5.85 0.13
C PRO A 65 -4.47 -5.47 0.60
N GLU A 66 -5.00 -4.38 0.03
CA GLU A 66 -6.41 -4.07 0.16
C GLU A 66 -7.11 -5.39 -0.17
N PRO A 67 -8.04 -5.88 0.67
CA PRO A 67 -8.79 -7.06 0.32
C PRO A 67 -9.53 -6.70 -0.95
N VAL A 68 -8.94 -7.05 -2.10
CA VAL A 68 -9.53 -6.82 -3.41
C VAL A 68 -10.84 -7.55 -3.32
N GLU A 69 -11.93 -6.79 -3.27
CA GLU A 69 -13.23 -7.36 -2.99
C GLU A 69 -13.44 -8.48 -4.00
N PRO A 70 -13.59 -9.74 -3.54
CA PRO A 70 -13.78 -10.84 -4.44
C PRO A 70 -15.00 -10.53 -5.33
N PRO A 71 -14.95 -10.90 -6.61
CA PRO A 71 -16.08 -10.68 -7.50
C PRO A 71 -17.35 -11.28 -6.88
N ALA A 72 -18.52 -10.72 -7.18
CA ALA A 72 -19.76 -11.25 -6.64
C ALA A 72 -19.89 -12.76 -6.96
N ARG A 73 -20.56 -13.54 -6.09
CA ARG A 73 -20.79 -14.98 -6.37
C ARG A 73 -21.47 -15.24 -7.72
N SER A 74 -22.25 -14.28 -8.20
CA SER A 74 -22.93 -14.31 -9.50
C SER A 74 -22.09 -13.78 -10.68
N ALA A 75 -20.89 -13.25 -10.43
CA ALA A 75 -19.99 -12.71 -11.47
C ALA A 75 -19.58 -13.78 -12.48
N SER A 76 -19.11 -13.37 -13.66
CA SER A 76 -18.73 -14.31 -14.72
C SER A 76 -17.56 -15.22 -14.29
N LYS A 77 -17.51 -16.44 -14.83
CA LYS A 77 -16.38 -17.36 -14.61
C LYS A 77 -15.03 -16.71 -14.96
N ALA A 78 -14.99 -15.90 -16.02
CA ALA A 78 -13.78 -15.18 -16.42
C ALA A 78 -13.27 -14.23 -15.32
N ASP A 79 -14.19 -13.53 -14.65
CA ASP A 79 -13.88 -12.61 -13.54
C ASP A 79 -13.27 -13.37 -12.36
N TRP A 80 -13.89 -14.50 -12.02
CA TRP A 80 -13.40 -15.41 -10.98
C TRP A 80 -12.04 -16.03 -11.31
N VAL A 81 -11.80 -16.38 -12.57
CA VAL A 81 -10.51 -16.92 -13.04
C VAL A 81 -9.41 -15.88 -12.92
N THR A 82 -9.68 -14.64 -13.33
CA THR A 82 -8.75 -13.51 -13.16
C THR A 82 -8.47 -13.25 -11.70
N HIS A 83 -9.51 -13.18 -10.85
CA HIS A 83 -9.34 -12.96 -9.42
C HIS A 83 -8.54 -14.08 -8.73
N ALA A 84 -8.83 -15.34 -9.07
CA ALA A 84 -8.08 -16.49 -8.55
C ALA A 84 -6.61 -16.48 -9.02
N ALA A 85 -6.35 -15.98 -10.23
CA ALA A 85 -5.01 -15.86 -10.79
C ALA A 85 -4.18 -14.73 -10.17
N GLU A 86 -4.80 -13.57 -9.95
CA GLU A 86 -4.11 -12.37 -9.45
C GLU A 86 -4.03 -12.32 -7.92
N HIS A 87 -5.05 -12.81 -7.22
CA HIS A 87 -5.17 -12.69 -5.76
C HIS A 87 -5.19 -14.04 -5.04
N GLY A 88 -5.61 -15.10 -5.73
CA GLY A 88 -5.75 -16.44 -5.16
C GLY A 88 -4.52 -17.34 -5.23
N GLY A 89 -3.43 -16.87 -5.85
CA GLY A 89 -2.19 -17.63 -6.05
C GLY A 89 -2.36 -18.89 -6.91
N MET A 90 -3.46 -19.01 -7.65
CA MET A 90 -3.75 -20.13 -8.55
C MET A 90 -3.32 -19.77 -9.96
N THR A 91 -2.90 -20.73 -10.77
CA THR A 91 -2.67 -20.43 -12.19
C THR A 91 -4.01 -20.23 -12.90
N ARG A 92 -4.04 -19.41 -13.95
CA ARG A 92 -5.24 -19.24 -14.78
C ARG A 92 -5.77 -20.60 -15.27
N GLU A 93 -4.87 -21.50 -15.64
CA GLU A 93 -5.22 -22.84 -16.14
C GLU A 93 -5.91 -23.71 -15.09
N ASP A 94 -5.49 -23.65 -13.83
CA ASP A 94 -6.15 -24.37 -12.75
C ASP A 94 -7.46 -23.71 -12.32
N ALA A 95 -7.53 -22.38 -12.36
CA ALA A 95 -8.77 -21.66 -12.13
C ALA A 95 -9.82 -21.96 -13.23
N GLU A 96 -9.40 -22.13 -14.48
CA GLU A 96 -10.29 -22.49 -15.59
C GLU A 96 -10.85 -23.91 -15.49
N LYS A 97 -10.19 -24.83 -14.78
CA LYS A 97 -10.73 -26.16 -14.50
C LYS A 97 -11.85 -26.13 -13.45
N LEU A 98 -11.86 -25.10 -12.60
CA LEU A 98 -12.91 -24.90 -11.61
C LEU A 98 -14.13 -24.20 -12.21
N THR A 99 -15.29 -24.40 -11.60
CA THR A 99 -16.50 -23.67 -11.95
C THR A 99 -16.53 -22.34 -11.21
N ARG A 100 -17.29 -21.38 -11.74
CA ARG A 100 -17.54 -20.10 -11.06
C ARG A 100 -17.96 -20.30 -9.60
N ASP A 101 -18.89 -21.21 -9.34
CA ASP A 101 -19.37 -21.47 -7.97
C ASP A 101 -18.27 -22.05 -7.08
N GLN A 102 -17.47 -23.00 -7.59
CA GLN A 102 -16.34 -23.57 -6.83
C GLN A 102 -15.27 -22.52 -6.52
N LEU A 103 -14.99 -21.59 -7.45
CA LEU A 103 -14.10 -20.47 -7.19
C LEU A 103 -14.71 -19.54 -6.14
N ALA A 104 -15.98 -19.16 -6.30
CA ALA A 104 -16.67 -18.33 -5.34
C ALA A 104 -16.70 -18.94 -3.93
N GLU A 105 -17.01 -20.22 -3.79
CA GLU A 105 -17.02 -20.92 -2.50
C GLU A 105 -15.65 -20.97 -1.84
N LYS A 106 -14.60 -21.14 -2.64
CA LYS A 106 -13.22 -21.20 -2.15
C LYS A 106 -12.72 -19.85 -1.61
N TYR A 107 -13.18 -18.74 -2.19
CA TYR A 107 -12.71 -17.39 -1.86
C TYR A 107 -13.68 -16.58 -0.98
N LEU A 108 -14.99 -16.77 -1.12
CA LEU A 108 -16.04 -16.12 -0.30
C LEU A 108 -16.52 -16.97 0.88
N GLY A 109 -16.18 -18.27 0.90
CA GLY A 109 -16.67 -19.22 1.89
C GLY A 109 -17.94 -19.96 1.43
N PRO A 110 -18.32 -21.03 2.17
CA PRO A 110 -19.48 -21.84 1.84
C PRO A 110 -20.75 -20.99 1.90
N LYS A 111 -21.70 -21.29 1.01
CA LYS A 111 -23.04 -20.69 1.11
C LYS A 111 -23.67 -21.24 2.39
N GLU A 112 -23.93 -20.40 3.38
CA GLU A 112 -24.87 -20.78 4.43
C GLU A 112 -26.24 -20.94 3.74
N ASP A 113 -26.76 -22.17 3.80
CA ASP A 113 -28.02 -22.61 3.19
C ASP A 113 -29.23 -22.09 3.97
#